data_AF-A0A1Q6UEC7-F1
#
_entry.id   AF-A0A1Q6UEC7-F1
#
_cell.length_a   1.000
_cell.length_b   1.000
_cell.length_c   1.000
_cell.angle_alpha   90.00
_cell.angle_beta   90.00
_cell.angle_gamma   90.00
#
_symmetry.space_group_name_H-M   'P 1'
#
loop_
_entity.id
_entity.type
_entity.pdbx_description
1 polymer ?
#
loop_
_entity_poly.entity_id
_entity_poly.type
_entity_poly.pdbx_seq_one_letter_code
_entity_poly.pdbx_strand_id
1 'polypeptide(L)'
;MKKMIWALIFGAIAVLPAHAEDLAIPAASGNDAADSAKIEQYMEQAVDKQLAAMRSSLPMKVSAGVVWKDVEKNKDGLRYIYQIDIDAMISSLPAELRQHIDENSKKEVLGKMKSTLCPQIKPMLCVSLDLISTFSPKLQRITATYLQTDGSEFAGCSYSLNDCAEELEQYNQKVSAAE
;
A
#
# COMPACT_ATOMS: atom_id res chain seq x y z
N MET A 1 5.78 -17.23 24.72
CA MET A 1 5.66 -17.43 23.26
C MET A 1 4.43 -16.68 22.75
N LYS A 2 4.57 -15.42 22.28
CA LYS A 2 3.42 -14.57 21.88
C LYS A 2 3.66 -13.76 20.59
N LYS A 3 4.80 -13.98 19.92
CA LYS A 3 5.27 -13.16 18.79
C LYS A 3 4.99 -13.75 17.40
N MET A 4 4.48 -14.99 17.31
CA MET A 4 4.42 -15.72 16.03
C MET A 4 3.12 -15.55 15.23
N ILE A 5 2.03 -15.04 15.82
CA ILE A 5 0.71 -15.01 15.13
C ILE A 5 0.62 -13.87 14.10
N TRP A 6 1.38 -12.79 14.28
CA TRP A 6 1.26 -11.58 13.47
C TRP A 6 2.10 -11.59 12.19
N ALA A 7 3.11 -12.45 12.10
CA ALA A 7 4.02 -12.50 10.96
C ALA A 7 3.40 -13.18 9.72
N LEU A 8 2.33 -13.96 9.89
CA LEU A 8 1.76 -14.80 8.83
C LEU A 8 0.74 -14.11 7.93
N ILE A 9 0.22 -12.94 8.31
CA ILE A 9 -0.96 -12.38 7.64
C ILE A 9 -0.61 -11.35 6.55
N PHE A 10 0.56 -10.72 6.54
CA PHE A 10 0.88 -9.64 5.56
C PHE A 10 2.31 -9.62 5.03
N GLY A 11 3.02 -10.75 5.06
CA GLY A 11 4.44 -10.83 4.69
C GLY A 11 4.79 -10.69 3.20
N ALA A 12 3.85 -10.38 2.30
CA ALA A 12 4.16 -10.37 0.87
C ALA A 12 3.37 -9.28 0.12
N ILE A 13 3.80 -8.04 0.22
CA ILE A 13 3.63 -7.10 -0.90
C ILE A 13 5.04 -6.68 -1.30
N ALA A 14 5.61 -7.47 -2.21
CA ALA A 14 6.82 -7.11 -2.91
C ALA A 14 6.51 -5.88 -3.76
N VAL A 15 7.29 -4.82 -3.55
CA VAL A 15 7.39 -3.69 -4.47
C VAL A 15 7.80 -4.27 -5.82
N LEU A 16 6.86 -4.32 -6.77
CA LEU A 16 7.18 -4.74 -8.14
C LEU A 16 8.03 -3.64 -8.80
N PRO A 17 9.07 -4.05 -9.56
CA PRO A 17 10.03 -3.13 -10.15
C PRO A 17 9.38 -2.28 -11.24
N ALA A 18 9.84 -1.04 -11.33
CA ALA A 18 9.43 -0.05 -12.31
C ALA A 18 9.49 -0.62 -13.74
N HIS A 19 8.33 -0.66 -14.41
CA HIS A 19 8.29 -0.83 -15.86
C HIS A 19 8.81 0.46 -16.49
N ALA A 20 10.11 0.52 -16.75
CA ALA A 20 10.74 1.56 -17.55
C ALA A 20 10.63 1.18 -19.04
N GLU A 21 9.42 1.24 -19.60
CA GLU A 21 9.26 1.27 -21.06
C GLU A 21 9.19 2.73 -21.52
N ASP A 22 10.26 3.14 -22.23
CA ASP A 22 10.41 4.33 -23.06
C ASP A 22 9.53 5.52 -22.67
N LEU A 23 9.93 6.16 -21.58
CA LEU A 23 9.54 7.53 -21.30
C LEU A 23 10.71 8.41 -21.76
N ALA A 24 10.57 8.99 -22.96
CA ALA A 24 11.53 9.96 -23.49
C ALA A 24 11.31 11.29 -22.76
N ILE A 25 12.32 11.75 -22.02
CA ILE A 25 12.29 13.03 -21.31
C ILE A 25 12.05 14.15 -22.33
N PRO A 26 11.08 15.07 -22.10
CA PRO A 26 10.83 16.17 -23.01
C PRO A 26 12.08 17.03 -23.19
N ALA A 27 12.49 17.30 -24.44
CA ALA A 27 13.57 18.23 -24.72
C ALA A 27 13.21 19.66 -24.27
N ALA A 28 14.17 20.34 -23.65
CA ALA A 28 14.02 21.72 -23.18
C ALA A 28 13.79 22.68 -24.35
N SER A 29 12.81 23.57 -24.21
CA SER A 29 12.47 24.63 -25.15
C SER A 29 13.19 25.95 -24.85
N GLY A 30 13.86 26.06 -23.70
CA GLY A 30 14.55 27.28 -23.26
C GLY A 30 13.63 28.30 -22.60
N ASN A 31 12.40 27.91 -22.28
CA ASN A 31 11.45 28.66 -21.47
C ASN A 31 11.14 27.86 -20.21
N ASP A 32 11.76 28.26 -19.10
CA ASP A 32 11.69 27.53 -17.83
C ASP A 32 10.26 27.23 -17.36
N ALA A 33 9.32 28.15 -17.60
CA ALA A 33 7.92 27.95 -17.19
C ALA A 33 7.20 26.91 -18.07
N ALA A 34 7.44 26.93 -19.39
CA ALA A 34 6.86 25.97 -20.31
C ALA A 34 7.50 24.58 -20.18
N ASP A 35 8.81 24.54 -19.95
CA ASP A 35 9.57 23.32 -19.74
C ASP A 35 9.19 22.65 -18.41
N SER A 36 9.02 23.44 -17.34
CA SER A 36 8.52 22.93 -16.05
C SER A 36 7.13 22.31 -16.17
N ALA A 37 6.17 22.99 -16.82
CA ALA A 37 4.82 22.46 -17.03
C ALA A 37 4.82 21.15 -17.85
N LYS A 38 5.71 21.05 -18.85
CA LYS A 38 5.84 19.86 -19.70
C LYS A 38 6.47 18.69 -18.93
N ILE A 39 7.43 18.96 -18.05
CA ILE A 39 8.04 17.97 -17.15
C ILE A 39 7.01 17.46 -16.14
N GLU A 40 6.25 18.35 -15.49
CA GLU A 40 5.18 17.96 -14.56
C GLU A 40 4.16 17.05 -15.24
N GLN A 41 3.70 17.42 -16.44
CA GLN A 41 2.75 16.61 -17.21
C GLN A 41 3.32 15.22 -17.55
N TYR A 42 4.60 15.17 -17.95
CA TYR A 42 5.28 13.92 -18.26
C TYR A 42 5.41 13.00 -17.03
N MET A 43 5.74 13.57 -15.86
CA MET A 43 5.83 12.80 -14.62
C MET A 43 4.46 12.32 -14.14
N GLU A 44 3.40 13.12 -14.29
CA GLU A 44 2.03 12.70 -14.01
C GLU A 44 1.61 11.51 -14.90
N GLN A 45 1.95 11.54 -16.20
CA GLN A 45 1.72 10.42 -17.11
C GLN A 45 2.53 9.17 -16.74
N ALA A 46 3.77 9.34 -16.25
CA ALA A 46 4.58 8.23 -15.78
C ALA A 46 3.91 7.52 -14.59
N VAL A 47 3.38 8.29 -13.63
CA VAL A 47 2.61 7.73 -12.50
C VAL A 47 1.38 6.97 -13.01
N ASP A 48 0.61 7.55 -13.94
CA ASP A 48 -0.59 6.89 -14.47
C ASP A 48 -0.26 5.57 -15.20
N LYS A 49 0.85 5.53 -15.95
CA LYS A 49 1.33 4.28 -16.58
C LYS A 49 1.74 3.24 -15.54
N GLN A 50 2.47 3.63 -14.49
CA GLN A 50 2.84 2.70 -13.41
C GLN A 50 1.58 2.17 -12.71
N LEU A 51 0.60 3.02 -12.41
CA LEU A 51 -0.68 2.58 -11.83
C LEU A 51 -1.42 1.60 -12.75
N ALA A 52 -1.47 1.87 -14.06
CA ALA A 52 -2.08 0.97 -15.03
C ALA A 52 -1.36 -0.39 -15.08
N ALA A 53 -0.02 -0.38 -15.06
CA ALA A 53 0.77 -1.60 -15.01
C ALA A 53 0.50 -2.41 -13.73
N MET A 54 0.47 -1.76 -12.55
CA MET A 54 0.10 -2.44 -11.30
C MET A 54 -1.31 -3.03 -11.37
N ARG A 55 -2.30 -2.27 -11.86
CA ARG A 55 -3.69 -2.73 -12.00
C ARG A 55 -3.81 -3.95 -12.92
N SER A 56 -2.98 -4.06 -13.94
CA SER A 56 -3.00 -5.21 -14.87
C SER A 56 -2.68 -6.56 -14.19
N SER A 57 -2.05 -6.51 -13.00
CA SER A 57 -1.72 -7.68 -12.18
C SER A 57 -2.79 -8.02 -11.12
N LEU A 58 -3.85 -7.22 -11.03
CA LEU A 58 -4.92 -7.39 -10.05
C LEU A 58 -6.10 -8.21 -10.63
N PRO A 59 -6.87 -8.91 -9.77
CA PRO A 59 -6.71 -9.04 -8.32
C PRO A 59 -5.56 -9.98 -7.94
N MET A 60 -4.81 -9.61 -6.89
CA MET A 60 -3.67 -10.40 -6.40
C MET A 60 -3.93 -10.93 -4.99
N LYS A 61 -3.74 -12.23 -4.77
CA LYS A 61 -3.81 -12.81 -3.42
C LYS A 61 -2.56 -12.42 -2.64
N VAL A 62 -2.75 -11.71 -1.54
CA VAL A 62 -1.65 -11.25 -0.66
C VAL A 62 -1.40 -12.27 0.44
N SER A 63 -2.47 -12.78 1.04
CA SER A 63 -2.42 -13.83 2.06
C SER A 63 -3.73 -14.62 2.09
N ALA A 64 -3.86 -15.57 3.01
CA ALA A 64 -5.11 -16.30 3.17
C ALA A 64 -6.23 -15.33 3.57
N GLY A 65 -7.30 -15.29 2.77
CA GLY A 65 -8.43 -14.39 2.99
C GLY A 65 -8.15 -12.90 2.74
N VAL A 66 -7.02 -12.53 2.12
CA VAL A 66 -6.74 -11.13 1.75
C VAL A 66 -6.35 -11.04 0.28
N VAL A 67 -7.05 -10.19 -0.45
CA VAL A 67 -6.84 -9.93 -1.87
C VAL A 67 -6.64 -8.43 -2.09
N TRP A 68 -5.57 -8.05 -2.77
CA TRP A 68 -5.44 -6.69 -3.30
C TRP A 68 -6.31 -6.55 -4.55
N LYS A 69 -7.27 -5.64 -4.51
CA LYS A 69 -8.33 -5.51 -5.53
C LYS A 69 -8.06 -4.38 -6.51
N ASP A 70 -7.63 -3.24 -6.00
CA ASP A 70 -7.39 -2.07 -6.84
C ASP A 70 -6.44 -1.08 -6.17
N VAL A 71 -5.97 -0.13 -6.96
CA VAL A 71 -5.34 1.11 -6.52
C VAL A 71 -6.04 2.25 -7.22
N GLU A 72 -6.47 3.28 -6.50
CA GLU A 72 -7.12 4.47 -7.06
C GLU A 72 -6.20 5.68 -6.89
N LYS A 73 -6.23 6.59 -7.87
CA LYS A 73 -5.59 7.90 -7.78
C LYS A 73 -6.67 8.95 -7.53
N ASN A 74 -6.51 9.67 -6.44
CA ASN A 74 -7.33 10.81 -6.04
C ASN A 74 -6.57 12.12 -6.30
N LYS A 75 -7.24 13.25 -6.06
CA LYS A 75 -6.67 14.59 -6.30
C LYS A 75 -5.34 14.81 -5.56
N ASP A 76 -5.20 14.27 -4.36
CA ASP A 76 -4.10 14.52 -3.43
C ASP A 76 -3.38 13.24 -2.99
N GLY A 77 -3.71 12.08 -3.55
CA GLY A 77 -3.13 10.83 -3.08
C GLY A 77 -3.52 9.56 -3.81
N LEU A 78 -3.05 8.45 -3.27
CA LEU A 78 -3.35 7.10 -3.76
C LEU A 78 -4.09 6.28 -2.71
N ARG A 79 -5.07 5.48 -3.14
CA ARG A 79 -5.83 4.57 -2.27
C ARG A 79 -5.63 3.13 -2.72
N TYR A 80 -4.99 2.33 -1.89
CA TYR A 80 -4.88 0.88 -2.06
C TYR A 80 -6.12 0.22 -1.46
N ILE A 81 -6.78 -0.65 -2.24
CA ILE A 81 -8.04 -1.29 -1.83
C ILE A 81 -7.81 -2.79 -1.70
N TYR A 82 -7.92 -3.27 -0.48
CA TYR A 82 -7.85 -4.68 -0.15
C TYR A 82 -9.25 -5.21 0.16
N GLN A 83 -9.56 -6.41 -0.31
CA GLN A 83 -10.72 -7.17 0.13
C GLN A 83 -10.26 -8.24 1.12
N ILE A 84 -10.98 -8.33 2.24
CA ILE A 84 -10.77 -9.31 3.29
C ILE A 84 -11.98 -10.25 3.36
N ASP A 85 -11.70 -11.54 3.37
CA ASP A 85 -12.62 -12.61 3.75
C ASP A 85 -12.22 -13.12 5.14
N ILE A 86 -12.94 -12.64 6.15
CA ILE A 86 -12.69 -12.95 7.55
C ILE A 86 -12.83 -14.44 7.84
N ASP A 87 -13.81 -15.11 7.24
CA ASP A 87 -14.05 -16.52 7.49
C ASP A 87 -12.96 -17.38 6.84
N ALA A 88 -12.49 -17.00 5.66
CA ALA A 88 -11.31 -17.60 5.05
C ALA A 88 -10.04 -17.35 5.85
N MET A 89 -9.86 -16.14 6.41
CA MET A 89 -8.75 -15.83 7.31
C MET A 89 -8.77 -16.70 8.56
N ILE A 90 -9.91 -16.77 9.26
CA ILE A 90 -10.06 -17.59 10.46
C ILE A 90 -9.83 -19.07 10.13
N SER A 91 -10.38 -19.55 9.00
CA SER A 91 -10.23 -20.93 8.54
C SER A 91 -8.79 -21.30 8.23
N SER A 92 -7.96 -20.33 7.86
CA SER A 92 -6.53 -20.51 7.59
C SER A 92 -5.67 -20.64 8.85
N LEU A 93 -6.22 -20.32 10.03
CA LEU A 93 -5.51 -20.48 11.29
C LEU A 93 -5.31 -21.98 11.64
N PRO A 94 -4.24 -22.32 12.37
CA PRO A 94 -4.06 -23.64 12.97
C PRO A 94 -5.32 -24.13 13.71
N ALA A 95 -5.59 -25.44 13.67
CA ALA A 95 -6.82 -26.01 14.21
C ALA A 95 -6.98 -25.74 15.71
N GLU A 96 -5.88 -25.72 16.44
CA GLU A 96 -5.80 -25.44 17.88
C GLU A 96 -6.24 -24.00 18.19
N LEU A 97 -5.95 -23.06 17.29
CA LEU A 97 -6.41 -21.68 17.42
C LEU A 97 -7.87 -21.53 17.01
N ARG A 98 -8.35 -22.32 16.03
CA ARG A 98 -9.75 -22.30 15.57
C ARG A 98 -10.72 -22.86 16.61
N GLN A 99 -10.34 -23.90 17.35
CA GLN A 99 -11.19 -24.54 18.35
C GLN A 99 -11.60 -23.62 19.51
N HIS A 100 -10.91 -22.49 19.69
CA HIS A 100 -11.19 -21.50 20.73
C HIS A 100 -11.87 -20.23 20.20
N ILE A 101 -12.26 -20.18 18.91
CA ILE A 101 -12.94 -19.02 18.33
C ILE A 101 -14.44 -19.26 18.36
N ASP A 102 -15.09 -18.81 19.42
CA ASP A 102 -16.54 -18.58 19.47
C ASP A 102 -16.90 -17.17 18.93
N GLU A 103 -18.19 -16.83 18.87
CA GLU A 103 -18.65 -15.53 18.34
C GLU A 103 -18.12 -14.31 19.11
N ASN A 104 -17.88 -14.45 20.42
CA ASN A 104 -17.34 -13.37 21.24
C ASN A 104 -15.83 -13.22 21.00
N SER A 105 -15.12 -14.34 20.96
CA SER A 105 -13.69 -14.42 20.64
C SER A 105 -13.42 -13.93 19.21
N LYS A 106 -14.32 -14.19 18.25
CA LYS A 106 -14.26 -13.67 16.88
C LYS A 106 -14.26 -12.14 16.89
N LYS A 107 -15.17 -11.50 17.63
CA LYS A 107 -15.21 -10.03 17.74
C LYS A 107 -13.92 -9.46 18.32
N GLU A 108 -13.34 -10.09 19.34
CA GLU A 108 -12.07 -9.67 19.93
C GLU A 108 -10.90 -9.80 18.94
N VAL A 109 -10.81 -10.94 18.25
CA VAL A 109 -9.80 -11.19 17.22
C VAL A 109 -9.90 -10.15 16.10
N LEU A 110 -11.12 -9.87 15.63
CA LEU A 110 -11.36 -8.85 14.62
C LEU A 110 -10.98 -7.45 15.09
N GLY A 111 -11.33 -7.09 16.33
CA GLY A 111 -10.92 -5.81 16.93
C GLY A 111 -9.41 -5.65 16.94
N LYS A 112 -8.67 -6.69 17.35
CA LYS A 112 -7.20 -6.70 17.33
C LYS A 112 -6.64 -6.63 15.91
N MET A 113 -7.25 -7.32 14.94
CA MET A 113 -6.87 -7.23 13.54
C MET A 113 -6.98 -5.78 13.05
N LYS A 114 -8.13 -5.13 13.25
CA LYS A 114 -8.31 -3.73 12.88
C LYS A 114 -7.23 -2.81 13.46
N SER A 115 -6.87 -2.99 14.74
CA SER A 115 -5.87 -2.14 15.40
C SER A 115 -4.43 -2.34 14.92
N THR A 116 -4.16 -3.39 14.15
CA THR A 116 -2.78 -3.81 13.86
C THR A 116 -2.47 -3.87 12.36
N LEU A 117 -3.48 -4.01 11.50
CA LEU A 117 -3.33 -3.97 10.04
C LEU A 117 -2.58 -2.72 9.57
N CYS A 118 -3.07 -1.55 9.98
CA CYS A 118 -2.55 -0.28 9.52
C CYS A 118 -1.09 -0.01 9.96
N PRO A 119 -0.73 -0.17 11.24
CA PRO A 119 0.67 -0.08 11.66
C PRO A 119 1.62 -0.99 10.89
N GLN A 120 1.19 -2.21 10.52
CA GLN A 120 2.06 -3.16 9.81
C GLN A 120 2.38 -2.75 8.38
N ILE A 121 1.42 -2.17 7.67
CA ILE A 121 1.62 -1.76 6.27
C ILE A 121 2.14 -0.32 6.14
N LYS A 122 2.14 0.46 7.23
CA LYS A 122 2.58 1.86 7.25
C LYS A 122 3.97 2.05 6.60
N PRO A 123 5.03 1.29 6.94
CA PRO A 123 6.35 1.51 6.35
C PRO A 123 6.35 1.37 4.83
N MET A 124 5.67 0.35 4.31
CA MET A 124 5.57 0.10 2.87
C MET A 124 4.80 1.21 2.15
N LEU A 125 3.68 1.66 2.73
CA LEU A 125 2.92 2.78 2.18
C LEU A 125 3.74 4.07 2.21
N CYS A 126 4.50 4.31 3.27
CA CYS A 126 5.34 5.50 3.39
C CYS A 126 6.43 5.55 2.30
N VAL A 127 7.14 4.43 2.05
CA VAL A 127 8.11 4.35 0.96
C VAL A 127 7.45 4.56 -0.41
N SER A 128 6.25 4.01 -0.61
CA SER A 128 5.49 4.20 -1.84
C SER A 128 5.07 5.66 -2.05
N LEU A 129 4.66 6.33 -0.96
CA LEU A 129 4.30 7.75 -0.99
C LEU A 129 5.49 8.63 -1.32
N ASP A 130 6.65 8.39 -0.70
CA ASP A 130 7.88 9.14 -0.96
C ASP A 130 8.29 9.04 -2.43
N LEU A 131 8.37 7.81 -2.96
CA LEU A 131 8.69 7.56 -4.36
C LEU A 131 7.73 8.28 -5.30
N ILE A 132 6.42 8.15 -5.07
CA ILE A 132 5.41 8.71 -5.97
C ILE A 132 5.33 10.24 -5.85
N SER A 133 5.55 10.78 -4.65
CA SER A 133 5.57 12.23 -4.42
C SER A 133 6.75 12.92 -5.12
N THR A 134 7.85 12.20 -5.32
CA THR A 134 8.99 12.67 -6.12
C THR A 134 8.59 12.92 -7.59
N PHE A 135 7.73 12.06 -8.14
CA PHE A 135 7.25 12.21 -9.52
C PHE A 135 6.00 13.09 -9.62
N SER A 136 5.17 13.12 -8.59
CA SER A 136 3.96 13.96 -8.56
C SER A 136 3.85 14.65 -7.20
N PRO A 137 4.40 15.87 -7.04
CA PRO A 137 4.40 16.59 -5.76
C PRO A 137 3.02 16.88 -5.17
N LYS A 138 1.96 16.72 -5.96
CA LYS A 138 0.55 16.85 -5.55
C LYS A 138 0.05 15.62 -4.78
N LEU A 139 0.66 14.44 -4.98
CA LEU A 139 0.31 13.20 -4.30
C LEU A 139 1.04 13.15 -2.95
N GLN A 140 0.42 13.77 -1.95
CA GLN A 140 0.99 13.91 -0.59
C GLN A 140 0.32 13.01 0.43
N ARG A 141 -0.65 12.20 0.00
CA ARG A 141 -1.36 11.24 0.84
C ARG A 141 -1.34 9.85 0.24
N ILE A 142 -1.28 8.86 1.12
CA ILE A 142 -1.50 7.46 0.76
C ILE A 142 -2.47 6.84 1.76
N THR A 143 -3.39 6.03 1.25
CA THR A 143 -4.45 5.41 2.04
C THR A 143 -4.50 3.91 1.72
N ALA A 144 -4.77 3.09 2.73
CA ALA A 144 -5.21 1.72 2.55
C ALA A 144 -6.61 1.55 3.12
N THR A 145 -7.48 0.94 2.32
CA THR A 145 -8.85 0.60 2.70
C THR A 145 -9.01 -0.91 2.63
N TYR A 146 -9.49 -1.50 3.71
CA TYR A 146 -9.80 -2.92 3.81
C TYR A 146 -11.31 -3.08 3.81
N LEU A 147 -11.86 -3.65 2.74
CA LEU A 147 -13.28 -3.94 2.57
C LEU A 147 -13.56 -5.41 2.89
N GLN A 148 -14.71 -5.71 3.48
CA GLN A 148 -15.19 -7.09 3.54
C GLN A 148 -15.73 -7.55 2.18
N THR A 149 -16.03 -8.85 2.06
CA THR A 149 -16.62 -9.44 0.84
C THR A 149 -17.96 -8.82 0.43
N ASP A 150 -18.70 -8.25 1.39
CA ASP A 150 -19.94 -7.52 1.16
C ASP A 150 -19.74 -6.03 0.77
N GLY A 151 -18.48 -5.58 0.69
CA GLY A 151 -18.12 -4.20 0.36
C GLY A 151 -18.11 -3.24 1.54
N SER A 152 -18.48 -3.67 2.75
CA SER A 152 -18.42 -2.83 3.95
C SER A 152 -16.97 -2.56 4.36
N GLU A 153 -16.67 -1.35 4.85
CA GLU A 153 -15.34 -1.04 5.33
C GLU A 153 -15.04 -1.77 6.65
N PHE A 154 -14.00 -2.60 6.62
CA PHE A 154 -13.49 -3.29 7.80
C PHE A 154 -12.52 -2.40 8.58
N ALA A 155 -11.54 -1.81 7.89
CA ALA A 155 -10.52 -0.94 8.45
C ALA A 155 -9.96 0.02 7.40
N GLY A 156 -9.37 1.12 7.84
CA GLY A 156 -8.74 2.09 6.95
C GLY A 156 -7.65 2.89 7.66
N CYS A 157 -6.64 3.29 6.91
CA CYS A 157 -5.58 4.19 7.36
C CYS A 157 -5.18 5.15 6.25
N SER A 158 -4.85 6.37 6.63
CA SER A 158 -4.32 7.39 5.73
C SER A 158 -3.07 8.00 6.36
N TYR A 159 -2.03 8.15 5.55
CA TYR A 159 -0.75 8.71 5.94
C TYR A 159 -0.39 9.85 4.98
N SER A 160 0.13 10.93 5.54
CA SER A 160 0.80 12.00 4.82
C SER A 160 2.32 11.81 4.84
N LEU A 161 3.04 12.61 4.06
CA LEU A 161 4.51 12.64 4.12
C LEU A 161 5.02 12.94 5.56
N ASN A 162 4.32 13.82 6.29
CA ASN A 162 4.66 14.12 7.67
C ASN A 162 4.47 12.90 8.60
N ASP A 163 3.41 12.13 8.41
CA ASP A 163 3.17 10.90 9.18
C ASP A 163 4.23 9.82 8.91
N CYS A 164 4.91 9.93 7.76
CA CYS A 164 5.90 8.99 7.25
C CYS A 164 7.35 9.38 7.53
N ALA A 165 7.62 10.58 8.05
CA ALA A 165 8.98 11.11 8.21
C ALA A 165 9.92 10.15 8.96
N GLU A 166 9.45 9.57 10.08
CA GLU A 166 10.22 8.61 10.88
C GLU A 166 10.51 7.31 10.11
N GLU A 167 9.53 6.77 9.39
CA GLU A 167 9.69 5.53 8.62
C GLU A 167 10.68 5.70 7.46
N LEU A 168 10.64 6.87 6.81
CA LEU A 168 11.53 7.21 5.70
C LEU A 168 12.97 7.43 6.17
N GLU A 169 13.16 8.07 7.33
CA GLU A 169 14.49 8.20 7.94
C GLU A 169 15.11 6.82 8.22
N GLN A 170 14.34 5.91 8.82
CA GLN A 170 14.79 4.54 9.09
C GLN A 170 15.08 3.75 7.81
N TYR A 171 14.27 3.91 6.77
CA TYR A 171 14.49 3.27 5.48
C TYR A 171 15.79 3.75 4.84
N ASN A 172 16.01 5.06 4.79
CA ASN A 172 17.19 5.66 4.18
C ASN A 172 18.49 5.28 4.91
N GLN A 173 18.46 5.19 6.24
CA GLN A 173 19.61 4.72 7.04
C GLN A 173 19.95 3.25 6.76
N LYS A 174 18.96 2.39 6.48
CA LYS A 174 19.19 0.97 6.16
C LYS A 174 19.76 0.80 4.75
N VAL A 175 19.31 1.62 3.79
CA VAL A 175 19.86 1.61 2.43
C VAL A 175 21.32 2.04 2.44
N SER A 176 21.66 3.13 3.13
CA SER A 176 23.04 3.62 3.22
C SER A 176 23.99 2.70 3.99
N ALA A 177 23.48 1.87 4.91
CA ALA A 177 24.27 0.85 5.60
C ALA A 177 24.46 -0.44 4.78
N ALA A 178 23.74 -0.59 3.66
CA ALA A 178 23.82 -1.74 2.76
C ALA A 178 24.69 -1.47 1.51
N GLU A 179 25.15 -0.23 1.32
CA GLU A 179 26.12 0.21 0.31
C GLU A 179 27.57 0.15 0.84
#